data_AF-A0A1A1WTY5-F1
#
_entry.id   AF-A0A1A1WTY5-F1
#
_cell.length_a   1.000
_cell.length_b   1.000
_cell.length_c   1.000
_cell.angle_alpha   90.00
_cell.angle_beta   90.00
_cell.angle_gamma   90.00
#
_symmetry.space_group_name_H-M   'P 1'
#
loop_
_entity.id
_entity.type
_entity.pdbx_description
1 polymer ?
#
loop_
_entity_poly.entity_id
_entity_poly.type
_entity_poly.pdbx_seq_one_letter_code
_entity_poly.pdbx_strand_id
1 'polypeptide(L)' 'MNFNEHNIDEFRRKGGKVGGQFEGFPMLLLTSTGARTARELPRDERDSVYAVVVERAPGFGAYWQRTDRLIPVFELMTD' A
#
# COMPACT_ATOMS: atom_id res chain seq x y z
N MET A 1 6.24 15.60 18.61
CA MET A 1 5.84 14.62 17.61
C MET A 1 6.95 14.49 16.59
N ASN A 2 7.28 13.26 16.19
CA ASN A 2 8.14 13.04 15.03
C ASN A 2 7.37 13.26 13.72
N PHE A 3 8.09 13.21 12.60
CA PHE A 3 7.52 13.40 11.26
C PHE A 3 6.33 12.46 10.98
N ASN A 4 6.47 11.16 11.27
CA ASN A 4 5.40 10.19 11.03
C ASN A 4 4.19 10.42 11.94
N GLU A 5 4.40 10.66 13.24
CA GLU A 5 3.32 10.94 14.19
C GLU A 5 2.50 12.17 13.78
N HIS A 6 3.17 13.24 13.34
CA HIS A 6 2.51 14.44 12.84
C HIS A 6 1.66 14.16 11.60
N ASN A 7 2.24 13.49 10.59
CA ASN A 7 1.54 13.19 9.34
C ASN A 7 0.38 12.21 9.54
N ILE A 8 0.53 11.24 10.46
CA ILE A 8 -0.53 10.29 10.82
C ILE A 8 -1.71 11.01 11.47
N ASP A 9 -1.44 11.93 12.40
CA ASP A 9 -2.49 12.73 13.04
C ASP A 9 -3.21 13.61 12.01
N GLU A 10 -2.47 14.30 11.14
CA GLU A 10 -3.05 15.12 10.08
C GLU A 10 -3.92 14.29 9.12
N PHE A 11 -3.41 13.15 8.65
CA PHE A 11 -4.14 12.23 7.77
C PHE A 11 -5.49 11.83 8.38
N ARG A 12 -5.48 11.43 9.67
CA ARG A 12 -6.70 11.03 10.40
C ARG A 12 -7.68 12.19 10.55
N ARG A 13 -7.20 13.38 10.90
CA ARG A 13 -8.04 14.57 11.09
C ARG A 13 -8.63 15.13 9.80
N LYS A 14 -7.92 15.01 8.67
CA LYS A 14 -8.28 15.66 7.40
C LYS A 14 -8.86 14.70 6.36
N GLY A 15 -9.28 13.51 6.76
CA GLY A 15 -9.92 12.54 5.86
C GLY A 15 -8.98 12.06 4.76
N GLY A 16 -7.73 11.77 5.11
CA GLY A 16 -6.73 11.19 4.22
C GLY A 16 -5.85 12.18 3.47
N LYS A 17 -5.91 13.47 3.80
CA LYS A 17 -5.10 14.53 3.18
C LYS A 17 -4.01 15.01 4.13
N VAL A 18 -2.80 15.20 3.61
CA VAL A 18 -1.62 15.69 4.34
C VAL A 18 -1.00 16.84 3.51
N GLY A 19 -0.55 17.90 4.18
CA GLY A 19 0.05 19.06 3.51
C GLY A 19 1.54 18.88 3.15
N GLY A 20 2.19 19.98 2.76
CA GLY A 20 3.63 20.01 2.49
C GLY A 20 4.02 19.12 1.31
N GLN A 21 5.02 18.25 1.49
CA GLN A 21 5.50 17.38 0.41
C GLN A 21 4.47 16.33 -0.06
N PHE A 22 3.39 16.10 0.70
CA PHE A 22 2.33 15.16 0.35
C PHE A 22 1.08 15.85 -0.21
N GLU A 23 1.10 17.17 -0.34
CA GLU A 23 -0.04 17.93 -0.84
C GLU A 23 -0.40 17.51 -2.26
N GLY A 24 -1.68 17.19 -2.47
CA GLY A 24 -2.20 16.74 -3.77
C GLY A 24 -1.98 15.25 -4.08
N PHE A 25 -1.17 14.53 -3.30
CA PHE A 25 -0.95 13.10 -3.51
C PHE A 25 -2.01 12.24 -2.80
N PRO A 26 -2.47 11.13 -3.44
CA PRO A 26 -3.30 10.15 -2.77
C PRO A 26 -2.45 9.37 -1.74
N MET A 27 -2.90 9.37 -0.49
CA MET A 27 -2.19 8.76 0.63
C MET A 27 -2.94 7.55 1.18
N LEU A 28 -2.20 6.56 1.67
CA LEU A 28 -2.71 5.44 2.46
C LEU A 28 -1.97 5.44 3.81
N LEU A 29 -2.70 5.18 4.90
CA LEU A 29 -2.10 4.84 6.18
C LEU A 29 -2.11 3.32 6.38
N LEU A 30 -0.93 2.70 6.35
CA LEU A 30 -0.77 1.28 6.66
C LEU A 30 -0.45 1.11 8.16
N THR A 31 -1.20 0.24 8.85
CA THR A 31 -0.87 -0.19 10.20
C THR A 31 -0.28 -1.59 10.15
N SER A 32 0.96 -1.74 10.61
CA SER A 32 1.70 -3.01 10.67
C SER A 32 2.38 -3.17 12.04
N THR A 33 2.78 -4.40 12.37
CA THR A 33 3.61 -4.71 13.54
C THR A 33 5.01 -5.09 13.07
N GLY A 34 6.05 -4.48 13.62
CA GLY A 34 7.45 -4.74 13.26
C GLY A 34 7.91 -4.01 12.00
N ALA A 35 7.28 -4.29 10.85
CA ALA A 35 7.62 -3.65 9.58
C ALA A 35 7.31 -2.14 9.59
N ARG A 36 8.27 -1.33 9.16
CA ARG A 36 8.15 0.16 9.13
C ARG A 36 8.22 0.74 7.73
N THR A 37 8.65 -0.05 6.76
CA THR A 37 8.84 0.34 5.36
C THR A 37 8.22 -0.73 4.48
N ALA A 38 7.85 -0.34 3.27
CA ALA A 38 7.30 -1.23 2.27
C ALA A 38 7.91 -0.92 0.92
N ARG A 39 8.16 -1.95 0.12
CA ARG A 39 8.63 -1.85 -1.25
C ARG A 39 7.51 -2.25 -2.19
N GLU A 40 7.11 -1.36 -3.08
CA GLU A 40 6.21 -1.74 -4.18
C GLU A 40 6.95 -2.69 -5.11
N LEU A 41 6.35 -3.84 -5.41
CA LEU A 41 6.94 -4.81 -6.32
C LEU A 41 6.86 -4.29 -7.76
N PRO A 42 7.98 -4.27 -8.51
CA PRO A 42 7.97 -4.09 -9.95
C PRO A 42 7.06 -5.12 -10.63
N ARG A 43 6.59 -4.82 -11.85
CA ARG A 43 5.51 -5.58 -12.50
C ARG A 43 5.79 -7.08 -12.63
N ASP A 44 7.00 -7.46 -13.01
CA ASP A 44 7.42 -8.85 -13.19
C ASP A 44 7.46 -9.63 -11.87
N GLU A 45 8.04 -9.04 -10.81
CA GLU A 45 8.02 -9.60 -9.45
C GLU A 45 6.57 -9.70 -8.93
N ARG A 46 5.80 -8.64 -9.13
CA ARG A 46 4.41 -8.53 -8.74
C ARG A 46 3.56 -9.61 -9.38
N ASP A 47 3.67 -9.83 -10.69
CA ASP A 47 2.85 -10.82 -11.42
C ASP A 47 3.16 -12.23 -10.94
N SER A 48 4.43 -12.53 -10.65
CA SER A 48 4.86 -13.80 -10.07
C SER A 48 4.28 -14.01 -8.66
N VAL A 49 4.35 -13.00 -7.80
CA VAL A 49 3.80 -13.05 -6.43
C VAL A 49 2.27 -13.12 -6.45
N TYR A 50 1.61 -12.38 -7.35
CA TYR A 50 0.15 -12.35 -7.45
C TYR A 50 -0.40 -13.71 -7.89
N ALA A 51 0.30 -14.43 -8.76
CA ALA A 51 -0.06 -15.80 -9.12
C ALA A 51 -0.09 -16.73 -7.89
N VAL A 52 0.92 -16.63 -7.01
CA VAL A 52 0.98 -17.37 -5.74
C VAL A 52 -0.15 -16.96 -4.79
N VAL A 53 -0.49 -15.67 -4.74
CA VAL A 53 -1.63 -15.18 -3.96
C VAL A 53 -2.93 -15.79 -4.45
N VAL A 54 -3.17 -15.81 -5.77
CA VAL A 54 -4.38 -16.39 -6.36
C VAL A 54 -4.46 -17.89 -6.12
N GLU A 55 -3.34 -18.62 -6.19
CA GLU A 55 -3.30 -20.05 -5.86
C GLU A 55 -3.75 -20.30 -4.41
N ARG A 56 -3.28 -19.49 -3.47
CA ARG A 56 -3.62 -19.62 -2.04
C ARG A 56 -4.98 -19.05 -1.67
N ALA A 57 -5.44 -18.05 -2.43
CA ALA A 57 -6.68 -17.34 -2.20
C ALA A 57 -7.37 -17.03 -3.55
N PRO A 58 -8.09 -18.01 -4.14
CA PRO A 58 -8.66 -17.90 -5.49
C PRO A 58 -9.58 -16.69 -5.72
N GLY A 59 -10.20 -16.17 -4.65
CA GLY A 59 -11.05 -14.97 -4.70
C GLY A 59 -10.34 -13.72 -5.25
N PHE A 60 -9.01 -13.62 -5.11
CA PHE A 60 -8.25 -12.51 -5.70
C PHE A 60 -8.18 -12.59 -7.22
N GLY A 61 -8.32 -13.77 -7.81
CA GLY A 61 -8.24 -13.98 -9.26
C GLY A 61 -9.31 -13.25 -10.08
N ALA A 62 -10.38 -12.78 -9.45
CA ALA A 62 -11.44 -12.00 -10.11
C ALA A 62 -11.25 -10.48 -9.96
N TYR A 63 -10.32 -10.00 -9.13
CA TYR A 63 -10.24 -8.57 -8.81
C TYR A 63 -9.74 -7.73 -9.99
N TRP A 64 -8.83 -8.26 -10.80
CA TRP A 64 -8.37 -7.58 -12.01
C TRP A 64 -9.47 -7.42 -13.07
N GLN A 65 -10.52 -8.25 -13.05
CA GLN A 65 -11.65 -8.12 -14.00
C GLN A 65 -12.53 -6.90 -13.69
N ARG A 66 -12.37 -6.29 -12.51
CA ARG A 66 -13.22 -5.22 -12.01
C ARG A 66 -12.56 -3.84 -12.12
N THR A 67 -11.35 -3.77 -12.66
CA THR A 67 -10.59 -2.52 -12.75
C THR A 67 -9.52 -2.59 -13.84
N ASP A 68 -9.30 -1.46 -14.52
CA ASP A 68 -8.20 -1.32 -15.49
C ASP A 68 -6.86 -0.99 -14.82
N ARG A 69 -6.87 -0.68 -13.52
CA ARG A 69 -5.66 -0.33 -12.78
C ARG A 69 -4.93 -1.60 -12.34
N LEU A 70 -3.61 -1.61 -12.54
CA LEU A 70 -2.75 -2.63 -11.94
C LEU A 70 -2.91 -2.59 -10.42
N ILE A 71 -3.38 -3.69 -9.81
CA ILE A 71 -3.46 -3.81 -8.36
C ILE A 71 -2.01 -3.90 -7.84
N PRO A 72 -1.52 -2.92 -7.06
CA PRO A 72 -0.15 -2.95 -6.56
C PRO A 72 0.00 -4.04 -5.50
N VAL A 73 1.20 -4.62 -5.42
CA VAL A 73 1.59 -5.57 -4.37
C VAL A 73 2.83 -5.00 -3.70
N PHE A 74 2.83 -5.00 -2.38
CA PHE A 74 3.92 -4.46 -1.58
C PHE A 74 4.54 -5.57 -0.73
N GLU A 75 5.86 -5.62 -0.70
CA GLU A 75 6.62 -6.37 0.29
C GLU A 75 6.79 -5.50 1.53
N LEU A 76 6.41 -6.03 2.70
CA LEU A 76 6.66 -5.36 3.98
C LEU A 76 8.07 -5.69 4.43
N MET A 77 8.88 -4.66 4.64
CA MET A 77 10.28 -4.83 5.00
C MET A 77 10.41 -4.82 6.53
N THR A 78 11.00 -5.88 7.07
CA THR A 78 11.32 -6.03 8.48
C THR A 78 12.83 -5.92 8.65
N ASP A 79 13.31 -4.69 8.68
CA ASP A 79 14.69 -4.35 9.05
C ASP A 79 14.86 -4.41 10.58
#